data_AF-A0AAU8SU67-F1
#
_entry.id   AF-A0AAU8SU67-F1
#
_cell.length_a   1.000
_cell.length_b   1.000
_cell.length_c   1.000
_cell.angle_alpha   90.00
_cell.angle_beta   90.00
_cell.angle_gamma   90.00
#
_symmetry.space_group_name_H-M   'P 1'
#
loop_
_entity.id
_entity.type
_entity.pdbx_description
1 polymer ?
#
loop_
_entity_poly.entity_id
_entity_poly.type
_entity_poly.pdbx_seq_one_letter_code
_entity_poly.pdbx_strand_id
1 'polypeptide(L)'
;MEKRRIVQWFVDLTHGWNSEFHHAIQSKVHAEFKSQFPNGLQNEEDTEPWIRRMSDFYYARMTNTAMLLLAVASVMVSLCALVVSIVALKH
;
A
#
# COMPACT_ATOMS: atom_id res chain seq x y z
N MET A 1 -0.28 -27.10 10.09
CA MET A 1 -1.12 -26.18 10.91
C MET A 1 -0.40 -24.88 11.26
N GLU A 2 0.91 -24.87 11.51
CA GLU A 2 1.67 -23.67 11.92
C GLU A 2 1.71 -22.53 10.89
N LYS A 3 1.93 -22.84 9.61
CA LYS A 3 1.97 -21.83 8.53
C LYS A 3 0.69 -20.98 8.47
N ARG A 4 -0.47 -21.62 8.62
CA ARG A 4 -1.79 -20.94 8.61
C ARG A 4 -1.92 -19.97 9.78
N ARG A 5 -1.43 -20.35 10.96
CA ARG A 5 -1.48 -19.53 12.18
C ARG A 5 -0.56 -18.32 12.10
N ILE A 6 0.64 -18.47 11.51
CA ILE A 6 1.57 -17.36 11.26
C ILE A 6 0.97 -16.37 10.26
N VAL A 7 0.39 -16.87 9.16
CA VAL A 7 -0.26 -16.03 8.16
C VAL A 7 -1.45 -15.27 8.78
N GLN A 8 -2.30 -15.95 9.54
CA GLN A 8 -3.42 -15.32 10.23
C GLN A 8 -2.95 -14.24 11.20
N TRP A 9 -1.96 -14.52 12.03
CA TRP A 9 -1.39 -13.52 12.95
C TRP A 9 -0.82 -12.30 12.22
N PHE A 10 -0.12 -12.51 11.10
CA PHE A 10 0.41 -11.40 10.30
C PHE A 10 -0.70 -10.57 9.66
N VAL A 11 -1.74 -11.23 9.14
CA VAL A 11 -2.91 -10.55 8.59
C VAL A 11 -3.64 -9.77 9.68
N ASP A 12 -3.84 -10.35 10.86
CA ASP A 12 -4.51 -9.69 11.98
C ASP A 12 -3.71 -8.49 12.50
N LEU A 13 -2.38 -8.61 12.57
CA LEU A 13 -1.49 -7.52 12.95
C LEU A 13 -1.49 -6.36 11.94
N THR A 14 -1.58 -6.69 10.64
CA THR A 14 -1.64 -5.69 9.57
C THR A 14 -3.05 -5.21 9.28
N HIS A 15 -4.08 -5.82 9.89
CA HIS A 15 -5.48 -5.51 9.63
C HIS A 15 -5.84 -4.07 9.98
N GLY A 16 -5.38 -3.58 11.14
CA GLY A 16 -5.61 -2.19 11.57
C GLY A 16 -5.05 -1.18 10.58
N TRP A 17 -3.78 -1.36 10.22
CA TRP A 17 -3.11 -0.53 9.20
C TRP A 17 -3.82 -0.61 7.84
N ASN A 18 -4.18 -1.81 7.40
CA ASN A 18 -4.87 -2.00 6.13
C ASN A 18 -6.24 -1.31 6.10
N SER A 19 -6.98 -1.37 7.20
CA SER A 19 -8.28 -0.69 7.36
C SER A 19 -8.11 0.84 7.33
N GLU A 20 -7.12 1.38 8.03
CA GLU A 20 -6.82 2.81 8.03
C GLU A 20 -6.38 3.31 6.65
N PHE A 21 -5.50 2.58 5.96
CA PHE A 21 -5.11 2.90 4.59
C PHE A 21 -6.31 2.88 3.65
N HIS A 22 -7.19 1.87 3.76
CA HIS A 22 -8.41 1.79 2.97
C HIS A 22 -9.32 3.00 3.19
N HIS A 23 -9.57 3.37 4.45
CA HIS A 23 -10.40 4.53 4.80
C HIS A 23 -9.79 5.84 4.32
N ALA A 24 -8.48 6.02 4.50
CA ALA A 24 -7.78 7.21 4.04
C ALA A 24 -7.84 7.37 2.51
N ILE A 25 -7.71 6.26 1.77
CA ILE A 25 -7.84 6.24 0.31
C ILE A 25 -9.28 6.56 -0.09
N GLN A 26 -10.29 5.91 0.50
CA GLN A 26 -11.69 6.19 0.21
C GLN A 26 -12.04 7.66 0.47
N SER A 27 -11.58 8.23 1.58
CA SER A 27 -11.80 9.65 1.89
C SER A 27 -11.19 10.57 0.83
N LYS A 28 -9.95 10.30 0.38
CA LYS A 28 -9.31 11.07 -0.69
C LYS A 28 -10.03 10.92 -2.03
N VAL A 29 -10.41 9.70 -2.39
CA VAL A 29 -11.15 9.41 -3.62
C VAL A 29 -12.48 10.14 -3.64
N HIS A 30 -13.26 10.09 -2.55
CA HIS A 30 -14.54 10.80 -2.47
C HIS A 30 -14.38 12.32 -2.46
N ALA A 31 -13.37 12.85 -1.77
CA ALA A 31 -13.09 14.29 -1.78
C ALA A 31 -12.73 14.79 -3.18
N GLU A 32 -11.89 14.04 -3.89
CA GLU A 32 -11.47 14.39 -5.25
C GLU A 32 -12.58 14.17 -6.28
N PHE A 33 -13.39 13.11 -6.12
CA PHE A 33 -14.60 12.89 -6.93
C PHE A 33 -15.57 14.06 -6.77
N LYS A 34 -15.86 14.50 -5.54
CA LYS A 34 -16.72 15.67 -5.27
C LYS A 34 -16.13 16.96 -5.83
N SER A 35 -14.80 17.10 -5.81
CA SER A 35 -14.11 18.26 -6.41
C SER A 35 -14.22 18.28 -7.93
N GLN A 36 -14.13 17.12 -8.59
CA GLN A 36 -14.21 17.01 -10.05
C GLN A 36 -15.66 17.04 -10.57
N PHE A 37 -16.59 16.52 -9.79
CA PHE A 37 -18.00 16.42 -10.13
C PHE A 37 -18.87 17.05 -9.02
N PRO A 38 -18.86 18.39 -8.88
CA PRO A 38 -19.61 19.08 -7.82
C PRO A 38 -21.14 18.88 -7.93
N ASN A 39 -21.65 18.62 -9.13
CA ASN A 39 -23.07 18.33 -9.40
C ASN A 39 -23.34 16.82 -9.61
N GLY A 40 -22.37 15.95 -9.28
CA GLY A 40 -22.43 14.52 -9.60
C GLY A 40 -22.18 14.24 -11.08
N LEU A 41 -22.19 12.95 -11.44
CA LEU A 41 -22.17 12.52 -12.82
C LEU A 41 -23.58 12.63 -13.42
N GLN A 42 -23.68 12.85 -14.73
CA GLN A 42 -24.97 12.93 -15.43
C GLN A 42 -25.80 11.64 -15.28
N ASN A 43 -25.13 10.49 -15.19
CA ASN A 43 -25.74 9.21 -14.88
C ASN A 43 -25.24 8.73 -13.52
N GLU A 44 -26.17 8.50 -12.60
CA GLU A 44 -25.84 7.95 -11.28
C GLU A 44 -25.25 6.54 -11.38
N GLU A 45 -25.66 5.74 -12.38
CA GLU A 45 -25.14 4.38 -12.63
C GLU A 45 -23.64 4.33 -12.96
N ASP A 46 -23.08 5.42 -13.52
CA ASP A 46 -21.65 5.50 -13.85
C ASP A 46 -20.78 5.92 -12.65
N THR A 47 -21.40 6.31 -11.54
CA THR A 47 -20.69 6.85 -10.36
C THR A 47 -19.87 5.80 -9.64
N GLU A 48 -20.45 4.63 -9.39
CA GLU A 48 -19.77 3.54 -8.70
C GLU A 48 -18.57 2.97 -9.48
N PRO A 49 -18.67 2.68 -10.80
CA PRO A 49 -17.51 2.23 -11.57
C PRO A 49 -16.42 3.31 -11.68
N TRP A 50 -16.79 4.59 -11.68
CA TRP A 50 -15.80 5.68 -11.73
C TRP A 50 -15.03 5.83 -10.41
N ILE A 51 -15.72 5.79 -9.28
CA ILE A 51 -15.10 5.80 -7.94
C ILE A 51 -14.19 4.58 -7.78
N ARG A 52 -14.61 3.40 -8.26
CA ARG A 52 -13.79 2.19 -8.22
C ARG A 52 -12.49 2.36 -9.01
N ARG A 53 -12.58 2.88 -10.24
CA ARG A 53 -11.39 3.16 -11.08
C ARG A 53 -10.44 4.18 -10.43
N MET A 54 -10.97 5.22 -9.78
CA MET A 54 -10.14 6.15 -9.00
C MET A 54 -9.44 5.44 -7.83
N SER A 55 -10.17 4.61 -7.08
CA SER A 55 -9.59 3.85 -5.97
C SER A 55 -8.48 2.92 -6.43
N ASP A 56 -8.66 2.20 -7.54
CA ASP A 56 -7.65 1.31 -8.12
C ASP A 56 -6.37 2.07 -8.50
N PHE A 57 -6.50 3.28 -9.05
CA PHE A 57 -5.36 4.13 -9.35
C PHE A 57 -4.60 4.57 -8.09
N TYR A 58 -5.31 4.88 -7.02
CA TYR A 58 -4.70 5.19 -5.72
C TYR A 58 -3.98 3.98 -5.12
N TYR A 59 -4.60 2.79 -5.15
CA TYR A 59 -3.96 1.55 -4.69
C TYR A 59 -2.72 1.19 -5.51
N ALA A 60 -2.76 1.37 -6.83
CA ALA A 60 -1.62 1.11 -7.70
C ALA A 60 -0.42 2.01 -7.36
N ARG A 61 -0.66 3.33 -7.18
CA ARG A 61 0.39 4.26 -6.75
C ARG A 61 0.97 3.90 -5.38
N MET A 62 0.10 3.60 -4.42
CA MET A 62 0.53 3.19 -3.07
C MET A 62 1.40 1.93 -3.10
N THR A 63 0.97 0.91 -3.85
CA THR A 63 1.72 -0.35 -4.00
C THR A 63 3.08 -0.11 -4.63
N ASN A 64 3.15 0.71 -5.69
CA ASN A 64 4.41 1.05 -6.34
C ASN A 64 5.37 1.78 -5.38
N THR A 65 4.87 2.74 -4.60
CA THR A 65 5.68 3.43 -3.58
C THR A 65 6.15 2.46 -2.49
N ALA A 66 5.28 1.56 -2.01
CA ALA A 66 5.65 0.56 -1.02
C ALA A 66 6.73 -0.39 -1.53
N MET A 67 6.64 -0.84 -2.79
CA MET A 67 7.68 -1.67 -3.41
C MET A 67 9.02 -0.94 -3.54
N LEU A 68 9.01 0.35 -3.90
CA LEU A 68 10.23 1.16 -3.95
C LEU A 68 10.87 1.30 -2.57
N LEU A 69 10.09 1.58 -1.53
CA LEU A 69 10.58 1.66 -0.15
C LEU A 69 11.17 0.32 0.32
N LEU A 70 10.49 -0.79 0.03
CA LEU A 70 10.98 -2.14 0.29
C LEU A 70 12.29 -2.45 -0.44
N ALA A 71 12.41 -2.05 -1.71
CA ALA A 71 13.63 -2.23 -2.49
C ALA A 71 14.80 -1.45 -1.88
N VAL A 72 14.58 -0.17 -1.54
CA VAL A 72 15.61 0.66 -0.89
C VAL A 72 16.03 0.07 0.47
N ALA A 73 15.06 -0.34 1.30
CA ALA A 73 15.34 -0.99 2.57
C ALA A 73 16.16 -2.28 2.39
N SER A 74 15.81 -3.09 1.39
CA SER A 74 16.53 -4.33 1.06
C SER A 74 17.97 -4.05 0.61
N VAL A 75 18.19 -3.00 -0.19
CA VAL A 75 19.54 -2.55 -0.58
C VAL A 75 20.33 -2.13 0.66
N MET A 76 19.76 -1.35 1.57
CA MET A 76 20.45 -0.94 2.81
C MET A 76 20.85 -2.15 3.67
N VAL A 77 19.93 -3.10 3.87
CA VAL A 77 20.23 -4.34 4.61
C VAL A 77 21.35 -5.13 3.93
N SER A 78 21.31 -5.24 2.60
CA SER A 78 22.35 -5.94 1.83
C SER A 78 23.72 -5.26 1.96
N LEU A 79 23.76 -3.92 1.96
CA LEU A 79 24.98 -3.16 2.18
C LEU A 79 25.53 -3.37 3.59
N CYS A 80 24.68 -3.36 4.62
CA CYS A 80 25.11 -3.68 5.99
C CYS A 80 25.69 -5.10 6.08
N ALA A 81 25.02 -6.09 5.48
CA ALA A 81 25.51 -7.47 5.44
C ALA A 81 26.86 -7.59 4.73
N LEU A 82 27.05 -6.86 3.63
CA LEU A 82 28.32 -6.80 2.91
C LEU A 82 29.44 -6.22 3.79
N VAL A 83 29.19 -5.10 4.48
CA VAL A 83 30.17 -4.48 5.39
C VAL A 83 30.56 -5.46 6.50
N VAL A 84 29.58 -6.09 7.15
CA VAL A 84 29.82 -7.09 8.19
C VAL A 84 30.67 -8.25 7.66
N SER A 85 30.38 -8.74 6.45
CA SER A 85 31.13 -9.82 5.82
C SER A 85 32.58 -9.43 5.55
N ILE A 86 32.84 -8.20 5.07
CA ILE A 86 34.20 -7.69 4.85
C ILE A 86 34.96 -7.59 6.17
N VAL A 87 34.33 -7.08 7.23
CA VAL A 87 34.96 -6.98 8.57
C VAL A 87 35.30 -8.37 9.11
N ALA A 88 34.37 -9.33 8.99
CA ALA A 88 34.57 -10.71 9.44
C ALA A 88 35.66 -11.46 8.66
N LEU A 89 35.90 -11.11 7.40
CA LEU A 89 37.01 -11.68 6.60
C LEU A 89 38.38 -11.06 6.93
N LYS A 90 38.39 -9.85 7.49
CA LYS A 90 39.63 -9.11 7.82
C LYS A 90 40.12 -9.40 9.24
N HIS A 91 39.25 -9.88 10.12
CA HIS A 91 39.57 -10.36 11.47
C HIS A 91 39.72 -11.87 11.50
#